data_AF-A0A517TZ82-F1
#
_entry.id   AF-A0A517TZ82-F1
#
_cell.length_a   1.000
_cell.length_b   1.000
_cell.length_c   1.000
_cell.angle_alpha   90.00
_cell.angle_beta   90.00
_cell.angle_gamma   90.00
#
_symmetry.space_group_name_H-M   'P 1'
#
loop_
_entity.id
_entity.type
_entity.pdbx_description
1 polymer ?
#
loop_
_entity_poly.entity_id
_entity_poly.type
_entity_poly.pdbx_seq_one_letter_code
_entity_poly.pdbx_strand_id
1 'polypeptide(L)'
;MADEIWGITAYFNPMHWRCRRENFLQFRQSLRIPLVAVELGYDGRFDLTSADADMLLQFPASSVMWQKERLLNLALGAVPTRVTKIVGLDGDVIFGRTDVWEAVSDALDQTPLLQPFSEVYYLPKSHLCDFALIEQSVASSPGYAWLRAHGATNAELCNPSWGNPRKSPPVTYGLAWAFRREVFAERGFYDAWIIGGGTRVHCFAVDDQWQEAAEAMRFHPEMREHFRRWSHGFHHAVGGDWGHVAGPIAHLWHGEPAARRYRQRYVDFSAFRFNPEADLALDGNGVWKWSSEKPAMHQYLIEYFVGREEDGGA
;
A
#
# COMPACT_ATOMS: atom_id res chain seq x y z
N MET A 1 13.50 21.29 3.76
CA MET A 1 12.50 20.28 4.22
C MET A 1 11.31 20.18 3.27
N ALA A 2 10.45 21.20 3.12
CA ALA A 2 9.32 21.16 2.17
C ALA A 2 9.73 20.99 0.69
N ASP A 3 11.01 21.25 0.37
CA ASP A 3 11.59 21.10 -0.97
C ASP A 3 12.32 19.77 -1.21
N GLU A 4 12.46 18.91 -0.20
CA GLU A 4 13.29 17.70 -0.29
C GLU A 4 12.49 16.39 -0.27
N ILE A 5 11.34 16.37 0.42
CA ILE A 5 10.52 15.17 0.60
C ILE A 5 9.03 15.43 0.34
N TRP A 6 8.40 14.57 -0.46
CA TRP A 6 6.97 14.66 -0.80
C TRP A 6 6.24 13.36 -0.52
N GLY A 7 5.00 13.47 -0.06
CA GLY A 7 4.08 12.34 0.07
C GLY A 7 3.39 12.03 -1.26
N ILE A 8 3.14 10.74 -1.49
CA ILE A 8 2.24 10.26 -2.53
C ILE A 8 1.19 9.33 -1.91
N THR A 9 -0.05 9.45 -2.35
CA THR A 9 -1.13 8.57 -1.89
C THR A 9 -2.11 8.25 -3.02
N ALA A 10 -2.83 7.14 -2.83
CA ALA A 10 -3.86 6.65 -3.74
C ALA A 10 -5.19 6.59 -2.99
N TYR A 11 -6.22 7.21 -3.56
CA TYR A 11 -7.57 7.17 -3.03
C TYR A 11 -8.53 6.54 -4.04
N PHE A 12 -9.33 5.59 -3.58
CA PHE A 12 -10.43 5.02 -4.34
C PHE A 12 -11.43 4.40 -3.38
N ASN A 13 -12.71 4.53 -3.73
CA ASN A 13 -13.83 4.15 -2.88
C ASN A 13 -15.01 3.63 -3.73
N PRO A 14 -14.87 2.47 -4.39
CA PRO A 14 -15.89 1.99 -5.33
C PRO A 14 -17.26 1.75 -4.67
N MET A 15 -17.27 1.51 -3.36
CA MET A 15 -18.49 1.22 -2.58
C MET A 15 -19.00 2.44 -1.79
N HIS A 16 -18.37 3.60 -1.93
CA HIS A 16 -18.76 4.84 -1.25
C HIS A 16 -18.82 4.71 0.30
N TRP A 17 -17.92 3.91 0.88
CA TRP A 17 -17.81 3.78 2.34
C TRP A 17 -17.46 5.14 2.96
N ARG A 18 -18.21 5.54 3.98
CA ARG A 18 -18.06 6.86 4.62
C ARG A 18 -16.71 6.98 5.34
N CYS A 19 -16.29 5.93 6.05
CA CYS A 19 -15.06 5.92 6.84
C CYS A 19 -13.81 6.22 5.99
N ARG A 20 -13.82 5.87 4.70
CA ARG A 20 -12.68 6.11 3.80
C ARG A 20 -12.42 7.60 3.63
N ARG A 21 -13.48 8.38 3.42
CA ARG A 21 -13.37 9.84 3.29
C ARG A 21 -13.01 10.49 4.63
N GLU A 22 -13.64 10.05 5.72
CA GLU A 22 -13.37 10.55 7.08
C GLU A 22 -11.92 10.31 7.51
N ASN A 23 -11.39 9.12 7.24
CA ASN A 23 -10.00 8.76 7.52
C ASN A 23 -9.03 9.58 6.67
N PHE A 24 -9.34 9.76 5.37
CA PHE A 24 -8.51 10.58 4.49
C PHE A 24 -8.38 12.02 4.98
N LEU A 25 -9.48 12.62 5.46
CA LEU A 25 -9.46 13.97 6.03
C LEU A 25 -8.54 14.05 7.25
N GLN A 26 -8.64 13.09 8.18
CA GLN A 26 -7.78 13.04 9.36
C GLN A 26 -6.31 12.84 8.98
N PHE A 27 -6.02 11.90 8.08
CA PHE A 27 -4.69 11.68 7.49
C PHE A 27 -4.13 12.99 6.93
N ARG A 28 -4.88 13.66 6.03
CA ARG A 28 -4.42 14.88 5.37
C ARG A 28 -4.17 16.03 6.35
N GLN A 29 -5.04 16.20 7.35
CA GLN A 29 -4.89 17.22 8.40
C GLN A 29 -3.65 16.98 9.27
N SER A 30 -3.29 15.72 9.50
CA SER A 30 -2.10 15.35 10.27
C SER A 30 -0.79 15.49 9.47
N LEU A 31 -0.85 15.39 8.14
CA LEU A 31 0.32 15.35 7.27
C LEU A 31 0.98 16.74 7.11
N ARG A 32 2.29 16.81 7.39
CA ARG A 32 3.08 18.06 7.40
C ARG A 32 4.09 18.19 6.25
N ILE A 33 3.95 17.35 5.22
CA ILE A 33 4.71 17.44 3.96
C ILE A 33 3.74 17.64 2.79
N PRO A 34 4.21 18.20 1.66
CA PRO A 34 3.39 18.30 0.46
C PRO A 34 2.93 16.92 -0.01
N LEU A 35 1.70 16.84 -0.53
CA LEU A 35 1.07 15.59 -0.95
C LEU A 35 0.62 15.65 -2.41
N VAL A 36 1.01 14.64 -3.18
CA VAL A 36 0.30 14.26 -4.40
C VAL A 36 -0.71 13.18 -4.06
N ALA A 37 -2.00 13.46 -4.27
CA ALA A 37 -3.05 12.46 -4.18
C ALA A 37 -3.56 12.13 -5.58
N VAL A 38 -3.68 10.84 -5.89
CA VAL A 38 -4.38 10.38 -7.09
C VAL A 38 -5.66 9.69 -6.66
N GLU A 39 -6.77 10.20 -7.13
CA GLU A 39 -8.09 9.64 -6.90
C GLU A 39 -8.61 8.94 -8.16
N LEU A 40 -9.10 7.72 -7.96
CA LEU A 40 -9.88 6.99 -8.95
C LEU A 40 -11.36 7.00 -8.53
N GLY A 41 -12.16 7.76 -9.27
CA GLY A 41 -13.57 8.02 -9.00
C GLY A 41 -14.51 7.01 -9.65
N TYR A 42 -15.64 6.72 -9.01
CA TYR A 42 -16.61 5.71 -9.46
C TYR A 42 -17.98 6.36 -9.65
N ASP A 43 -18.80 5.83 -10.55
CA ASP A 43 -20.17 6.31 -10.82
C ASP A 43 -20.25 7.82 -11.15
N GLY A 44 -19.24 8.37 -11.81
CA GLY A 44 -19.19 9.79 -12.19
C GLY A 44 -18.98 10.76 -11.03
N ARG A 45 -18.50 10.27 -9.88
CA ARG A 45 -18.24 11.07 -8.68
C ARG A 45 -16.82 10.87 -8.15
N PHE A 46 -16.33 11.94 -7.54
CA PHE A 46 -15.06 12.04 -6.83
C PHE A 46 -15.35 12.49 -5.40
N ASP A 47 -14.68 11.88 -4.42
CA ASP A 47 -14.81 12.16 -2.99
C ASP A 47 -13.86 13.28 -2.54
N LEU A 48 -12.69 13.40 -3.19
CA LEU A 48 -11.69 14.42 -2.86
C LEU A 48 -11.90 15.72 -3.63
N THR A 49 -11.37 16.79 -3.07
CA THR A 49 -11.41 18.15 -3.61
C THR A 49 -10.00 18.74 -3.67
N SER A 50 -9.81 19.86 -4.37
CA SER A 50 -8.51 20.53 -4.45
C SER A 50 -7.93 20.99 -3.09
N ALA A 51 -8.72 20.98 -2.01
CA ALA A 51 -8.25 21.27 -0.65
C ALA A 51 -7.60 20.05 0.03
N ASP A 52 -7.75 18.85 -0.54
CA ASP A 52 -7.35 17.59 0.08
C ASP A 52 -5.92 17.15 -0.25
N ALA A 53 -5.21 17.86 -1.13
CA ALA A 53 -3.81 17.60 -1.49
C ALA A 53 -3.17 18.85 -2.11
N ASP A 54 -1.85 18.93 -2.07
CA ASP A 54 -1.08 19.99 -2.74
C ASP A 54 -1.13 19.82 -4.26
N MET A 55 -1.22 18.58 -4.74
CA MET A 55 -1.56 18.22 -6.11
C MET A 55 -2.57 17.08 -6.09
N LEU A 56 -3.72 17.29 -6.75
CA LEU A 56 -4.77 16.28 -6.88
C LEU A 56 -4.97 15.91 -8.35
N LEU A 57 -4.87 14.62 -8.65
CA LEU A 57 -5.18 14.07 -9.97
C LEU A 57 -6.41 13.17 -9.82
N GLN A 58 -7.39 13.35 -10.71
CA GLN A 58 -8.68 12.66 -10.64
C GLN A 58 -8.96 11.96 -11.96
N PHE A 59 -9.20 10.65 -11.92
CA PHE A 59 -9.48 9.84 -13.09
C PHE A 59 -10.76 9.01 -12.89
N PRO A 60 -11.64 8.92 -13.89
CA PRO A 60 -12.81 8.06 -13.79
C PRO A 60 -12.41 6.59 -13.92
N ALA A 61 -12.93 5.72 -13.05
CA ALA A 61 -12.83 4.27 -13.19
C ALA A 61 -13.81 3.74 -14.22
N SER A 62 -13.37 2.77 -15.01
CA SER A 62 -14.25 1.91 -15.81
C SER A 62 -14.44 0.51 -15.20
N SER A 63 -13.71 0.18 -14.14
CA SER A 63 -13.64 -1.18 -13.60
C SER A 63 -13.27 -1.17 -12.12
N VAL A 64 -13.95 -2.02 -11.33
CA VAL A 64 -13.63 -2.22 -9.92
C VAL A 64 -12.50 -3.24 -9.80
N MET A 65 -11.34 -2.78 -9.35
CA MET A 65 -10.18 -3.60 -9.01
C MET A 65 -9.24 -2.83 -8.06
N TRP A 66 -8.29 -3.52 -7.42
CA TRP A 66 -7.36 -2.88 -6.49
C TRP A 66 -6.21 -2.20 -7.26
N GLN A 67 -6.28 -0.88 -7.43
CA GLN A 67 -5.34 -0.12 -8.27
C GLN A 67 -4.34 0.74 -7.50
N LYS A 68 -4.15 0.51 -6.19
CA LYS A 68 -3.30 1.36 -5.33
C LYS A 68 -1.93 1.62 -5.96
N GLU A 69 -1.18 0.57 -6.30
CA GLU A 69 0.17 0.69 -6.86
C GLU A 69 0.18 1.39 -8.23
N ARG A 70 -0.88 1.22 -9.03
CA ARG A 70 -1.04 1.95 -10.30
C ARG A 70 -1.19 3.45 -10.09
N LEU A 71 -2.04 3.83 -9.14
CA LEU A 71 -2.26 5.23 -8.80
C LEU A 71 -1.01 5.84 -8.15
N LEU A 72 -0.25 5.06 -7.38
CA LEU A 72 1.06 5.49 -6.85
C LEU A 72 2.09 5.74 -7.98
N ASN A 73 2.08 4.97 -9.07
CA ASN A 73 2.90 5.25 -10.25
C ASN A 73 2.53 6.60 -10.90
N LEU A 74 1.23 6.88 -11.03
CA LEU A 74 0.76 8.18 -11.55
C LEU A 74 1.14 9.32 -10.60
N ALA A 75 1.01 9.12 -9.28
CA ALA A 75 1.38 10.10 -8.28
C ALA A 75 2.88 10.42 -8.34
N LEU A 76 3.74 9.39 -8.38
CA LEU A 76 5.18 9.53 -8.49
C LEU A 76 5.61 10.30 -9.75
N GLY A 77 4.93 10.05 -10.88
CA GLY A 77 5.14 10.79 -12.13
C GLY A 77 4.75 12.27 -12.05
N ALA A 78 3.79 12.62 -11.19
CA ALA A 78 3.34 14.00 -11.00
C ALA A 78 4.17 14.79 -9.97
N VAL A 79 4.86 14.12 -9.04
CA VAL A 79 5.77 14.81 -8.10
C VAL A 79 6.83 15.59 -8.89
N PRO A 80 7.14 16.85 -8.55
CA PRO A 80 8.18 17.63 -9.23
C PRO A 80 9.53 16.90 -9.30
N THR A 81 10.17 16.88 -10.47
CA THR A 81 11.40 16.09 -10.73
C THR A 81 12.57 16.44 -9.82
N ARG A 82 12.62 17.67 -9.28
CA ARG A 82 13.61 18.12 -8.30
C ARG A 82 13.52 17.41 -6.95
N VAL A 83 12.36 16.82 -6.61
CA VAL A 83 12.13 16.13 -5.35
C VAL A 83 12.68 14.72 -5.47
N THR A 84 13.68 14.39 -4.65
CA THR A 84 14.39 13.12 -4.69
C THR A 84 13.96 12.13 -3.61
N LYS A 85 13.28 12.58 -2.55
CA LYS A 85 12.79 11.72 -1.46
C LYS A 85 11.26 11.68 -1.52
N ILE A 86 10.70 10.48 -1.48
CA ILE A 86 9.26 10.25 -1.62
C ILE A 86 8.77 9.39 -0.46
N VAL A 87 7.54 9.63 0.00
CA VAL A 87 6.86 8.75 0.95
C VAL A 87 5.54 8.28 0.37
N GLY A 88 5.41 6.97 0.11
CA GLY A 88 4.13 6.33 -0.19
C GLY A 88 3.34 6.10 1.09
N LEU A 89 2.10 6.62 1.13
CA LEU A 89 1.26 6.67 2.32
C LEU A 89 -0.13 6.09 2.04
N ASP A 90 -0.61 5.21 2.93
CA ASP A 90 -2.02 4.85 2.97
C ASP A 90 -2.81 6.03 3.57
N GLY A 91 -3.99 6.33 3.02
CA GLY A 91 -4.79 7.50 3.42
C GLY A 91 -5.52 7.36 4.77
N ASP A 92 -5.04 6.51 5.65
CA ASP A 92 -5.65 6.13 6.93
C ASP A 92 -4.60 5.96 8.05
N VAL A 93 -3.41 6.54 7.87
CA VAL A 93 -2.30 6.46 8.83
C VAL A 93 -2.04 7.81 9.49
N ILE A 94 -1.69 7.81 10.77
CA ILE A 94 -1.27 9.01 11.49
C ILE A 94 0.05 8.72 12.19
N PHE A 95 0.99 9.67 12.12
CA PHE A 95 2.31 9.54 12.75
C PHE A 95 2.31 10.20 14.13
N GLY A 96 2.82 9.49 15.14
CA GLY A 96 2.90 10.02 16.50
C GLY A 96 4.07 10.97 16.72
N ARG A 97 5.10 10.87 15.88
CA ARG A 97 6.27 11.75 15.92
C ARG A 97 6.04 13.03 15.13
N THR A 98 6.31 14.18 15.74
CA THR A 98 6.24 15.47 15.07
C THR A 98 7.43 15.73 14.13
N ASP A 99 8.56 15.08 14.40
CA ASP A 99 9.84 15.22 13.66
C ASP A 99 10.08 14.10 12.63
N VAL A 100 9.04 13.31 12.31
CA VAL A 100 9.19 12.10 11.51
C VAL A 100 9.72 12.39 10.11
N TRP A 101 9.34 13.52 9.50
CA TRP A 101 9.71 13.83 8.13
C TRP A 101 11.16 14.31 8.02
N GLU A 102 11.66 15.01 9.04
CA GLU A 102 13.09 15.29 9.17
C GLU A 102 13.89 14.00 9.31
N ALA A 103 13.51 13.14 10.28
CA ALA A 103 14.21 11.89 10.53
C ALA A 103 14.20 10.95 9.32
N VAL A 104 13.08 10.86 8.59
CA VAL A 104 12.95 10.09 7.35
C VAL A 104 13.79 10.69 6.23
N SER A 105 13.78 12.02 6.08
CA SER A 105 14.61 12.69 5.08
C SER A 105 16.09 12.37 5.32
N ASP A 106 16.58 12.56 6.55
CA ASP A 106 17.98 12.31 6.90
C ASP A 106 18.36 10.83 6.72
N ALA A 107 17.49 9.90 7.12
CA ALA A 107 17.73 8.47 6.95
C ALA A 107 17.80 8.06 5.48
N LEU A 108 17.01 8.69 4.60
CA LEU A 108 17.05 8.46 3.17
C LEU A 108 18.37 8.90 2.52
N ASP A 109 19.20 9.73 3.16
CA ASP A 109 20.54 10.05 2.64
C ASP A 109 21.51 8.87 2.76
N GLN A 110 21.21 7.89 3.61
CA GLN A 110 22.03 6.69 3.78
C GLN A 110 21.35 5.44 3.19
N THR A 111 20.07 5.22 3.51
CA THR A 111 19.32 4.02 3.14
C THR A 111 18.28 4.35 2.06
N PRO A 112 18.26 3.67 0.89
CA PRO A 112 17.41 4.05 -0.23
C PRO A 112 15.91 3.77 -0.05
N LEU A 113 15.55 2.87 0.87
CA LEU A 113 14.18 2.43 1.11
C LEU A 113 13.95 2.14 2.60
N LEU A 114 12.92 2.70 3.23
CA LEU A 114 12.64 2.44 4.64
C LEU A 114 11.16 2.53 5.03
N GLN A 115 10.76 1.85 6.11
CA GLN A 115 9.48 2.12 6.77
C GLN A 115 9.63 3.29 7.75
N PRO A 116 8.79 4.34 7.66
CA PRO A 116 8.89 5.50 8.54
C PRO A 116 8.28 5.26 9.94
N PHE A 117 8.32 4.03 10.44
CA PHE A 117 7.78 3.63 11.74
C PHE A 117 8.42 2.32 12.24
N SER A 118 8.34 2.08 13.54
CA SER A 118 8.72 0.81 14.19
C SER A 118 7.52 -0.03 14.61
N GLU A 119 6.39 0.62 14.94
CA GLU A 119 5.22 -0.04 15.47
C GLU A 119 3.92 0.67 15.09
N VAL A 120 2.83 -0.08 15.12
CA VAL A 120 1.51 0.32 14.63
C VAL A 120 0.46 0.00 15.66
N TYR A 121 -0.35 1.00 16.00
CA TYR A 121 -1.55 0.84 16.79
C TYR A 121 -2.77 0.79 15.85
N TYR A 122 -3.37 -0.38 15.72
CA TYR A 122 -4.62 -0.55 14.97
C TYR A 122 -5.79 -0.07 15.83
N LEU A 123 -6.33 1.10 15.50
CA LEU A 123 -7.35 1.72 16.33
C LEU A 123 -8.70 0.99 16.19
N PRO A 124 -9.48 0.85 17.27
CA PRO A 124 -10.88 0.46 17.18
C PRO A 124 -11.74 1.62 16.64
N LYS A 125 -12.95 1.31 16.17
CA LYS A 125 -13.90 2.27 15.56
C LYS A 125 -14.12 3.55 16.37
N SER A 126 -14.16 3.46 17.69
CA SER A 126 -14.51 4.56 18.60
C SER A 126 -13.30 5.25 19.25
N HIS A 127 -12.09 5.08 18.72
CA HIS A 127 -10.89 5.63 19.34
C HIS A 127 -10.61 7.08 18.91
N LEU A 128 -10.13 7.90 19.84
CA LEU A 128 -9.60 9.24 19.53
C LEU A 128 -8.14 9.11 19.11
N CYS A 129 -7.69 9.91 18.14
CA CYS A 129 -6.29 9.92 17.74
C CYS A 129 -5.44 10.74 18.74
N ASP A 130 -5.19 10.18 19.92
CA ASP A 130 -4.30 10.71 20.95
C ASP A 130 -3.25 9.64 21.30
N PHE A 131 -1.99 9.86 20.89
CA PHE A 131 -0.92 8.87 21.09
C PHE A 131 -0.64 8.56 22.55
N ALA A 132 -0.79 9.54 23.46
CA ALA A 132 -0.58 9.29 24.88
C ALA A 132 -1.60 8.28 25.43
N LEU A 133 -2.84 8.33 24.95
CA LEU A 133 -3.88 7.37 25.31
C LEU A 133 -3.75 6.05 24.54
N ILE A 134 -3.45 6.11 23.24
CA ILE A 134 -3.30 4.95 22.36
C ILE A 134 -2.24 3.99 22.91
N GLU A 135 -1.06 4.51 23.23
CA GLU A 135 0.08 3.70 23.71
C GLU A 135 -0.22 2.99 25.03
N GLN A 136 -1.12 3.54 25.85
CA GLN A 136 -1.53 2.96 27.14
C GLN A 136 -2.69 1.95 27.01
N SER A 137 -3.45 1.99 25.92
CA SER A 137 -4.75 1.29 25.81
C SER A 137 -4.87 0.32 24.64
N VAL A 138 -3.97 0.40 23.66
CA VAL A 138 -3.99 -0.44 22.46
C VAL A 138 -2.66 -1.18 22.35
N ALA A 139 -2.70 -2.49 22.12
CA ALA A 139 -1.49 -3.25 21.86
C ALA A 139 -0.93 -2.90 20.47
N SER A 140 0.36 -2.60 20.38
CA SER A 140 1.02 -2.34 19.11
C SER A 140 1.35 -3.64 18.35
N SER A 141 1.47 -3.51 17.04
CA SER A 141 2.03 -4.51 16.14
C SER A 141 3.31 -3.98 15.51
N PRO A 142 4.38 -4.76 15.41
CA PRO A 142 5.66 -4.29 14.89
C PRO A 142 5.63 -4.09 13.37
N GLY A 143 6.42 -3.13 12.92
CA GLY A 143 6.73 -2.91 11.51
C GLY A 143 7.65 -4.00 10.95
N TYR A 144 7.48 -4.30 9.68
CA TYR A 144 8.26 -5.28 8.94
C TYR A 144 9.77 -5.01 8.98
N ALA A 145 10.21 -3.78 8.71
CA ALA A 145 11.61 -3.41 8.72
C ALA A 145 12.22 -3.33 10.13
N TRP A 146 11.41 -3.02 11.13
CA TRP A 146 11.83 -3.12 12.53
C TRP A 146 12.13 -4.57 12.92
N LEU A 147 11.25 -5.52 12.56
CA LEU A 147 11.49 -6.93 12.83
C LEU A 147 12.73 -7.46 12.11
N ARG A 148 12.96 -7.04 10.86
CA ARG A 148 14.17 -7.39 10.11
C ARG A 148 15.44 -6.92 10.82
N ALA A 149 15.44 -5.68 11.33
CA ALA A 149 16.54 -5.15 12.12
C ALA A 149 16.77 -5.92 13.45
N HIS A 150 15.76 -6.66 13.93
CA HIS A 150 15.83 -7.53 15.11
C HIS A 150 16.03 -9.01 14.76
N GLY A 151 16.54 -9.30 13.56
CA GLY A 151 17.01 -10.63 13.17
C GLY A 151 15.97 -11.54 12.51
N ALA A 152 14.77 -11.04 12.22
CA ALA A 152 13.80 -11.79 11.43
C ALA A 152 14.15 -11.75 9.94
N THR A 153 14.04 -12.89 9.26
CA THR A 153 14.25 -12.98 7.81
C THR A 153 12.98 -12.61 7.04
N ASN A 154 13.13 -12.17 5.79
CA ASN A 154 11.98 -11.88 4.93
C ASN A 154 11.06 -13.10 4.72
N ALA A 155 11.64 -14.29 4.62
CA ALA A 155 10.87 -15.53 4.48
C ALA A 155 10.02 -15.83 5.72
N GLU A 156 10.54 -15.59 6.94
CA GLU A 156 9.78 -15.74 8.19
C GLU A 156 8.67 -14.69 8.29
N LEU A 157 8.99 -13.45 7.95
CA LEU A 157 8.06 -12.32 8.06
C LEU A 157 6.93 -12.44 7.05
N CYS A 158 7.25 -12.61 5.77
CA CYS A 158 6.25 -12.65 4.71
C CYS A 158 5.58 -14.02 4.58
N ASN A 159 6.23 -15.10 5.01
CA ASN A 159 5.68 -16.46 5.18
C ASN A 159 4.85 -16.98 3.98
N PRO A 160 5.46 -17.70 3.01
CA PRO A 160 4.74 -18.21 1.85
C PRO A 160 3.71 -19.30 2.20
N SER A 161 3.97 -20.08 3.25
CA SER A 161 3.08 -21.16 3.69
C SER A 161 1.82 -20.67 4.42
N TRP A 162 1.81 -19.40 4.85
CA TRP A 162 0.83 -18.85 5.80
C TRP A 162 0.72 -19.63 7.12
N GLY A 163 1.66 -20.53 7.41
CA GLY A 163 1.73 -21.27 8.67
C GLY A 163 2.40 -20.42 9.73
N ASN A 164 1.71 -20.13 10.83
CA ASN A 164 2.20 -19.20 11.85
C ASN A 164 3.47 -19.74 12.54
N PRO A 165 4.68 -19.18 12.30
CA PRO A 165 5.90 -19.77 12.84
C PRO A 165 6.01 -19.55 14.36
N ARG A 166 5.48 -18.45 14.90
CA ARG A 166 5.55 -18.08 16.33
C ARG A 166 4.41 -17.12 16.69
N LYS A 167 3.89 -17.21 17.92
CA LYS A 167 2.80 -16.40 18.52
C LYS A 167 3.11 -14.88 18.64
N SER A 168 3.60 -14.25 17.59
CA SER A 168 3.91 -12.81 17.54
C SER A 168 2.71 -12.02 16.99
N PRO A 169 2.53 -10.76 17.38
CA PRO A 169 1.54 -9.87 16.75
C PRO A 169 1.76 -9.82 15.23
N PRO A 170 0.70 -9.63 14.43
CA PRO A 170 0.79 -9.68 12.97
C PRO A 170 1.80 -8.65 12.45
N VAL A 171 2.70 -9.11 11.59
CA VAL A 171 3.69 -8.25 10.91
C VAL A 171 2.97 -7.19 10.09
N THR A 172 3.36 -5.92 10.26
CA THR A 172 2.83 -4.83 9.44
C THR A 172 3.76 -4.50 8.27
N TYR A 173 3.41 -5.02 7.09
CA TYR A 173 4.15 -4.78 5.84
C TYR A 173 3.89 -3.40 5.22
N GLY A 174 2.63 -2.95 5.28
CA GLY A 174 2.13 -1.78 4.54
C GLY A 174 2.15 -0.46 5.31
N LEU A 175 1.16 0.38 5.00
CA LEU A 175 0.85 1.66 5.67
C LEU A 175 1.70 2.84 5.21
N ALA A 176 3.02 2.70 5.26
CA ALA A 176 3.91 3.74 4.80
C ALA A 176 5.28 3.18 4.40
N TRP A 177 5.84 3.70 3.31
CA TRP A 177 7.21 3.45 2.88
C TRP A 177 7.83 4.71 2.30
N ALA A 178 9.02 5.06 2.76
CA ALA A 178 9.81 6.17 2.24
C ALA A 178 10.94 5.63 1.35
N PHE A 179 11.26 6.32 0.27
CA PHE A 179 12.25 5.89 -0.70
C PHE A 179 12.90 7.07 -1.43
N ARG A 180 14.12 6.85 -1.92
CA ARG A 180 14.69 7.71 -2.96
C ARG A 180 13.95 7.47 -4.26
N ARG A 181 13.55 8.54 -4.96
CA ARG A 181 12.83 8.51 -6.24
C ARG A 181 13.45 7.52 -7.22
N GLU A 182 14.77 7.45 -7.29
CA GLU A 182 15.51 6.57 -8.20
C GLU A 182 15.19 5.08 -8.04
N VAL A 183 14.81 4.63 -6.83
CA VAL A 183 14.41 3.23 -6.55
C VAL A 183 13.25 2.79 -7.44
N PHE A 184 12.33 3.70 -7.77
CA PHE A 184 11.17 3.43 -8.60
C PHE A 184 11.20 4.15 -9.95
N ALA A 185 12.27 4.88 -10.28
CA ALA A 185 12.28 5.77 -11.45
C ALA A 185 12.17 5.02 -12.79
N GLU A 186 12.82 3.86 -12.92
CA GLU A 186 12.81 3.09 -14.18
C GLU A 186 11.52 2.27 -14.38
N ARG A 187 11.02 1.66 -13.31
CA ARG A 187 10.00 0.59 -13.40
C ARG A 187 8.69 0.89 -12.68
N GLY A 188 8.68 1.90 -11.81
CA GLY A 188 7.56 2.15 -10.90
C GLY A 188 7.30 1.00 -9.93
N PHE A 189 6.25 1.17 -9.13
CA PHE A 189 5.63 0.12 -8.32
C PHE A 189 5.08 -0.99 -9.21
N TYR A 190 5.11 -2.23 -8.73
CA TYR A 190 4.43 -3.34 -9.38
C TYR A 190 2.92 -3.16 -9.28
N ASP A 191 2.27 -2.82 -10.40
CA ASP A 191 0.88 -2.41 -10.43
C ASP A 191 -0.08 -3.42 -11.07
N ALA A 192 0.42 -4.60 -11.48
CA ALA A 192 -0.38 -5.64 -12.12
C ALA A 192 -1.08 -6.59 -11.11
N TRP A 193 -0.79 -6.49 -9.81
CA TRP A 193 -1.44 -7.32 -8.78
C TRP A 193 -2.72 -6.68 -8.23
N ILE A 194 -3.78 -6.80 -9.00
CA ILE A 194 -5.02 -6.01 -8.88
C ILE A 194 -6.04 -6.52 -7.83
N ILE A 195 -5.63 -7.40 -6.91
CA ILE A 195 -6.50 -7.95 -5.85
C ILE A 195 -6.05 -7.55 -4.43
N GLY A 196 -5.05 -6.65 -4.36
CA GLY A 196 -4.44 -6.19 -3.13
C GLY A 196 -3.32 -7.11 -2.63
N GLY A 197 -2.47 -6.58 -1.76
CA GLY A 197 -1.24 -7.25 -1.34
C GLY A 197 0.01 -6.79 -2.08
N GLY A 198 -0.10 -5.70 -2.87
CA GLY A 198 1.01 -5.07 -3.56
C GLY A 198 2.21 -4.83 -2.64
N THR A 199 2.01 -4.25 -1.45
CA THR A 199 3.13 -4.08 -0.51
C THR A 199 3.82 -5.40 -0.14
N ARG A 200 3.07 -6.49 0.07
CA ARG A 200 3.68 -7.78 0.43
C ARG A 200 4.49 -8.36 -0.72
N VAL A 201 4.09 -8.19 -1.99
CA VAL A 201 4.95 -8.62 -3.11
C VAL A 201 6.20 -7.77 -3.25
N HIS A 202 6.13 -6.47 -2.95
CA HIS A 202 7.32 -5.61 -2.88
C HIS A 202 8.25 -6.07 -1.75
N CYS A 203 7.73 -6.38 -0.56
CA CYS A 203 8.51 -6.91 0.57
C CYS A 203 9.21 -8.25 0.26
N PHE A 204 8.61 -9.13 -0.54
CA PHE A 204 9.36 -10.30 -1.02
C PHE A 204 10.45 -9.90 -2.02
N ALA A 205 10.12 -9.00 -2.95
CA ALA A 205 11.02 -8.59 -4.03
C ALA A 205 12.27 -7.83 -3.55
N VAL A 206 12.24 -7.11 -2.40
CA VAL A 206 13.43 -6.40 -1.90
C VAL A 206 14.63 -7.34 -1.65
N ASP A 207 14.39 -8.60 -1.31
CA ASP A 207 15.43 -9.63 -1.05
C ASP A 207 15.43 -10.74 -2.14
N ASP A 208 14.97 -10.43 -3.37
CA ASP A 208 14.90 -11.34 -4.53
C ASP A 208 14.06 -12.62 -4.31
N GLN A 209 13.13 -12.60 -3.35
CA GLN A 209 12.29 -13.76 -3.00
C GLN A 209 11.02 -13.86 -3.86
N TRP A 210 11.19 -13.71 -5.18
CA TRP A 210 10.04 -13.63 -6.09
C TRP A 210 9.30 -14.97 -6.23
N GLN A 211 9.99 -16.10 -6.09
CA GLN A 211 9.39 -17.44 -6.11
C GLN A 211 8.46 -17.62 -4.90
N GLU A 212 8.92 -17.25 -3.72
CA GLU A 212 8.15 -17.33 -2.48
C GLU A 212 6.93 -16.40 -2.54
N ALA A 213 7.08 -15.21 -3.12
CA ALA A 213 5.95 -14.33 -3.37
C ALA A 213 4.92 -14.99 -4.30
N ALA A 214 5.37 -15.57 -5.41
CA ALA A 214 4.52 -16.26 -6.37
C ALA A 214 3.76 -17.44 -5.74
N GLU A 215 4.38 -18.19 -4.84
CA GLU A 215 3.72 -19.23 -4.06
C GLU A 215 2.70 -18.65 -3.07
N ALA A 216 3.12 -17.66 -2.28
CA ALA A 216 2.30 -17.02 -1.25
C ALA A 216 1.02 -16.39 -1.81
N MET A 217 1.11 -15.83 -3.01
CA MET A 217 0.04 -15.14 -3.74
C MET A 217 -0.68 -16.02 -4.76
N ARG A 218 -0.25 -17.28 -4.92
CA ARG A 218 -0.84 -18.26 -5.85
C ARG A 218 -0.82 -17.82 -7.31
N PHE A 219 0.30 -17.29 -7.76
CA PHE A 219 0.48 -16.87 -9.15
C PHE A 219 0.48 -18.08 -10.09
N HIS A 220 -0.25 -17.94 -11.20
CA HIS A 220 -0.15 -18.80 -12.38
C HIS A 220 1.07 -18.44 -13.23
N PRO A 221 1.55 -19.32 -14.13
CA PRO A 221 2.80 -19.14 -14.87
C PRO A 221 2.96 -17.76 -15.53
N GLU A 222 1.90 -17.21 -16.12
CA GLU A 222 1.91 -15.92 -16.80
C GLU A 222 2.14 -14.77 -15.81
N MET A 223 1.44 -14.79 -14.69
CA MET A 223 1.63 -13.82 -13.60
C MET A 223 3.01 -13.97 -12.93
N ARG A 224 3.51 -15.20 -12.78
CA ARG A 224 4.85 -15.48 -12.23
C ARG A 224 5.93 -14.82 -13.07
N GLU A 225 5.88 -15.04 -14.37
CA GLU A 225 6.87 -14.49 -15.29
C GLU A 225 6.77 -12.96 -15.37
N HIS A 226 5.54 -12.42 -15.41
CA HIS A 226 5.33 -10.97 -15.37
C HIS A 226 5.92 -10.33 -14.11
N PHE A 227 5.69 -10.92 -12.93
CA PHE A 227 6.24 -10.43 -11.67
C PHE A 227 7.76 -10.60 -11.60
N ARG A 228 8.31 -11.75 -12.02
CA ARG A 228 9.75 -12.03 -12.02
C ARG A 228 10.54 -10.97 -12.78
N ARG A 229 10.06 -10.57 -13.98
CA ARG A 229 10.71 -9.53 -14.80
C ARG A 229 10.76 -8.17 -14.11
N TRP A 230 9.72 -7.82 -13.37
CA TRP A 230 9.72 -6.58 -12.58
C TRP A 230 10.61 -6.70 -11.34
N SER A 231 10.47 -7.80 -10.58
CA SER A 231 11.13 -8.04 -9.29
C SER A 231 12.65 -7.95 -9.39
N HIS A 232 13.25 -8.50 -10.45
CA HIS A 232 14.69 -8.49 -10.62
C HIS A 232 15.27 -7.06 -10.69
N GLY A 233 14.61 -6.17 -11.43
CA GLY A 233 15.04 -4.77 -11.52
C GLY A 233 14.83 -4.00 -10.22
N PHE A 234 13.72 -4.29 -9.51
CA PHE A 234 13.45 -3.67 -8.22
C PHE A 234 14.46 -4.08 -7.14
N HIS A 235 14.79 -5.37 -7.03
CA HIS A 235 15.81 -5.86 -6.10
C HIS A 235 17.16 -5.15 -6.34
N HIS A 236 17.57 -5.06 -7.61
CA HIS A 236 18.82 -4.38 -7.98
C HIS A 236 18.80 -2.89 -7.62
N ALA A 237 17.66 -2.20 -7.80
CA ALA A 237 17.53 -0.78 -7.44
C ALA A 237 17.59 -0.53 -5.92
N VAL A 238 17.14 -1.49 -5.10
CA VAL A 238 17.23 -1.42 -3.62
C VAL A 238 18.63 -1.81 -3.13
N GLY A 239 19.29 -2.77 -3.79
CA GLY A 239 20.63 -3.24 -3.40
C GLY A 239 20.69 -3.96 -2.05
N GLY A 240 19.54 -4.46 -1.56
CA GLY A 240 19.40 -5.08 -0.24
C GLY A 240 19.46 -4.12 0.96
N ASP A 241 19.66 -2.82 0.71
CA ASP A 241 19.73 -1.79 1.73
C ASP A 241 18.35 -1.18 1.97
N TRP A 242 17.74 -1.61 3.07
CA TRP A 242 16.45 -1.08 3.50
C TRP A 242 16.29 -1.20 5.02
N GLY A 243 15.57 -0.25 5.60
CA GLY A 243 15.53 -0.09 7.05
C GLY A 243 14.23 0.52 7.57
N HIS A 244 14.31 1.14 8.73
CA HIS A 244 13.19 1.83 9.33
C HIS A 244 13.65 3.09 10.07
N VAL A 245 12.72 4.02 10.28
CA VAL A 245 12.84 5.09 11.27
C VAL A 245 11.93 4.74 12.44
N ALA A 246 12.47 4.72 13.66
CA ALA A 246 11.70 4.34 14.84
C ALA A 246 10.64 5.40 15.19
N GLY A 247 9.44 4.92 15.51
CA GLY A 247 8.31 5.76 15.90
C GLY A 247 6.98 5.03 15.78
N PRO A 248 5.98 5.44 16.59
CA PRO A 248 4.65 4.86 16.53
C PRO A 248 3.83 5.50 15.41
N ILE A 249 3.00 4.69 14.76
CA ILE A 249 1.90 5.15 13.92
C ILE A 249 0.57 4.58 14.41
N ALA A 250 -0.51 5.28 14.12
CA ALA A 250 -1.87 4.82 14.32
C ALA A 250 -2.49 4.52 12.95
N HIS A 251 -3.17 3.38 12.83
CA HIS A 251 -3.95 3.03 11.65
C HIS A 251 -5.44 3.19 11.99
N LEU A 252 -6.09 4.14 11.33
CA LEU A 252 -7.50 4.47 11.53
C LEU A 252 -8.39 3.28 11.15
N TRP A 253 -9.46 3.09 11.91
CA TRP A 253 -10.36 1.97 11.70
C TRP A 253 -11.12 2.11 10.36
N HIS A 254 -11.26 1.00 9.63
CA HIS A 254 -12.10 0.89 8.42
C HIS A 254 -12.53 -0.57 8.24
N GLY A 255 -13.52 -0.97 9.02
CA GLY A 255 -14.05 -2.33 9.00
C GLY A 255 -13.15 -3.35 9.70
N GLU A 256 -13.75 -4.51 9.95
CA GLU A 256 -13.12 -5.56 10.73
C GLU A 256 -12.01 -6.28 9.94
N PRO A 257 -10.84 -6.56 10.55
CA PRO A 257 -9.75 -7.27 9.87
C PRO A 257 -10.17 -8.61 9.27
N ALA A 258 -11.12 -9.31 9.89
CA ALA A 258 -11.65 -10.59 9.41
C ALA A 258 -12.34 -10.47 8.03
N ALA A 259 -13.06 -9.37 7.78
CA ALA A 259 -13.75 -9.10 6.52
C ALA A 259 -12.79 -8.92 5.34
N ARG A 260 -11.52 -8.58 5.61
CA ARG A 260 -10.50 -8.33 4.58
C ARG A 260 -10.04 -9.60 3.86
N ARG A 261 -10.30 -10.79 4.42
CA ARG A 261 -10.07 -12.11 3.80
C ARG A 261 -8.67 -12.27 3.16
N TYR A 262 -7.62 -11.69 3.75
CA TYR A 262 -6.31 -11.54 3.09
C TYR A 262 -5.69 -12.82 2.53
N ARG A 263 -5.82 -13.95 3.24
CA ARG A 263 -5.36 -15.26 2.75
C ARG A 263 -6.33 -15.84 1.73
N GLN A 264 -7.62 -15.84 2.07
CA GLN A 264 -8.66 -16.48 1.27
C GLN A 264 -8.79 -15.83 -0.11
N ARG A 265 -8.60 -14.51 -0.22
CA ARG A 265 -8.73 -13.81 -1.51
C ARG A 265 -7.78 -14.33 -2.58
N TYR A 266 -6.54 -14.70 -2.20
CA TYR A 266 -5.58 -15.28 -3.16
C TYR A 266 -5.97 -16.71 -3.55
N VAL A 267 -6.54 -17.47 -2.61
CA VAL A 267 -7.05 -18.82 -2.87
C VAL A 267 -8.18 -18.76 -3.90
N ASP A 268 -9.19 -17.95 -3.63
CA ASP A 268 -10.36 -17.87 -4.50
C ASP A 268 -9.99 -17.31 -5.88
N PHE A 269 -9.21 -16.21 -5.91
CA PHE A 269 -8.85 -15.56 -7.17
C PHE A 269 -7.97 -16.43 -8.07
N SER A 270 -7.21 -17.37 -7.49
CA SER A 270 -6.40 -18.31 -8.27
C SER A 270 -7.23 -19.18 -9.22
N ALA A 271 -8.53 -19.38 -8.97
CA ALA A 271 -9.40 -20.13 -9.87
C ALA A 271 -9.56 -19.46 -11.25
N PHE A 272 -9.41 -18.14 -11.34
CA PHE A 272 -9.64 -17.38 -12.59
C PHE A 272 -8.44 -17.38 -13.55
N ARG A 273 -7.30 -17.95 -13.14
CA ARG A 273 -6.06 -18.01 -13.93
C ARG A 273 -5.71 -16.64 -14.53
N PHE A 274 -5.63 -15.65 -13.65
CA PHE A 274 -5.35 -14.27 -14.04
C PHE A 274 -4.01 -14.16 -14.79
N ASN A 275 -4.06 -13.55 -15.96
CA ASN A 275 -2.92 -13.23 -16.80
C ASN A 275 -2.89 -11.71 -17.01
N PRO A 276 -1.93 -10.99 -16.42
CA PRO A 276 -1.90 -9.53 -16.50
C PRO A 276 -1.78 -8.99 -17.94
N GLU A 277 -1.13 -9.72 -18.86
CA GLU A 277 -0.96 -9.28 -20.24
C GLU A 277 -2.25 -9.41 -21.08
N ALA A 278 -3.13 -10.34 -20.71
CA ALA A 278 -4.38 -10.59 -21.43
C ALA A 278 -5.60 -9.96 -20.75
N ASP A 279 -5.58 -9.89 -19.42
CA ASP A 279 -6.73 -9.47 -18.61
C ASP A 279 -6.71 -7.97 -18.31
N LEU A 280 -5.56 -7.29 -18.40
CA LEU A 280 -5.44 -5.86 -18.15
C LEU A 280 -5.06 -5.08 -19.41
N ALA A 281 -5.63 -3.88 -19.52
CA ALA A 281 -5.18 -2.85 -20.44
C ALA A 281 -5.23 -1.49 -19.75
N LEU A 282 -4.37 -0.57 -20.17
CA LEU A 282 -4.48 0.83 -19.75
C LEU A 282 -5.57 1.52 -20.58
N ASP A 283 -6.32 2.42 -19.93
CA ASP A 283 -7.21 3.35 -20.61
C ASP A 283 -6.46 4.62 -21.06
N GLY A 284 -7.19 5.59 -21.62
CA GLY A 284 -6.60 6.86 -22.07
C GLY A 284 -6.04 7.74 -20.94
N ASN A 285 -6.41 7.47 -19.69
CA ASN A 285 -5.89 8.16 -18.50
C ASN A 285 -4.70 7.41 -17.88
N GLY A 286 -4.34 6.25 -18.42
CA GLY A 286 -3.30 5.41 -17.86
C GLY A 286 -3.72 4.72 -16.57
N VAL A 287 -5.01 4.45 -16.33
CA VAL A 287 -5.47 3.57 -15.25
C VAL A 287 -5.88 2.20 -15.82
N TRP A 288 -5.92 1.17 -14.98
CA TRP A 288 -6.28 -0.17 -15.44
C TRP A 288 -7.77 -0.29 -15.73
N LYS A 289 -8.07 -0.98 -16.82
CA LYS A 289 -9.38 -1.53 -17.17
C LYS A 289 -9.23 -3.02 -17.49
N TRP A 290 -10.34 -3.74 -17.39
CA TRP A 290 -10.40 -5.12 -17.89
C TRP A 290 -10.24 -5.15 -19.41
N SER A 291 -9.49 -6.12 -19.91
CA SER A 291 -9.27 -6.37 -21.33
C SER A 291 -9.77 -7.75 -21.79
N SER A 292 -10.25 -8.58 -20.88
CA SER A 292 -10.75 -9.93 -21.17
C SER A 292 -12.22 -10.11 -20.77
N GLU A 293 -12.90 -11.05 -21.42
CA GLU A 293 -14.29 -11.41 -21.13
C GLU A 293 -14.35 -12.48 -20.03
N LYS A 294 -14.00 -12.10 -18.80
CA LYS A 294 -14.05 -12.96 -17.61
C LYS A 294 -15.02 -12.40 -16.56
N PRO A 295 -16.34 -12.39 -16.84
CA PRO A 295 -17.32 -11.72 -15.98
C PRO A 295 -17.32 -12.23 -14.53
N ALA A 296 -17.10 -13.52 -14.31
CA ALA A 296 -17.00 -14.08 -12.95
C ALA A 296 -15.80 -13.55 -12.16
N MET A 297 -14.66 -13.30 -12.83
CA MET A 297 -13.47 -12.71 -12.20
C MET A 297 -13.71 -11.24 -11.84
N HIS A 298 -14.37 -10.50 -12.73
CA HIS A 298 -14.69 -9.08 -12.50
C HIS A 298 -15.69 -8.94 -11.34
N GLN A 299 -16.73 -9.78 -11.36
CA GLN A 299 -17.75 -9.83 -10.31
C GLN A 299 -17.15 -10.19 -8.95
N TYR A 300 -16.20 -11.13 -8.92
CA TYR A 300 -15.49 -11.48 -7.68
C TYR A 300 -14.82 -10.28 -7.00
N LEU A 301 -14.20 -9.36 -7.76
CA LEU A 301 -13.59 -8.18 -7.15
C LEU A 301 -14.63 -7.18 -6.64
N ILE A 302 -15.75 -7.00 -7.35
CA ILE A 302 -16.86 -6.19 -6.87
C ILE A 302 -17.34 -6.75 -5.52
N GLU A 303 -17.61 -8.05 -5.45
CA GLU A 303 -18.05 -8.73 -4.22
C GLU A 303 -16.99 -8.65 -3.11
N TYR A 304 -15.70 -8.72 -3.45
CA TYR A 304 -14.63 -8.53 -2.50
C TYR A 304 -14.67 -7.13 -1.88
N PHE A 305 -14.86 -6.07 -2.69
CA PHE A 305 -14.97 -4.69 -2.16
C PHE A 305 -16.23 -4.48 -1.32
N VAL A 306 -17.36 -5.06 -1.71
CA VAL A 306 -18.61 -5.05 -0.92
C VAL A 306 -18.38 -5.75 0.43
N GLY A 307 -17.83 -6.96 0.41
CA GLY A 307 -17.64 -7.78 1.61
C GLY A 307 -16.59 -7.27 2.60
N ARG A 308 -15.91 -6.16 2.31
CA ARG A 308 -14.99 -5.50 3.25
C ARG A 308 -15.72 -4.74 4.35
N GLU A 309 -16.98 -4.35 4.13
CA GLU A 309 -17.84 -3.70 5.12
C GLU A 309 -17.11 -2.60 5.90
N GLU A 310 -16.50 -1.63 5.20
CA GLU A 310 -15.53 -0.72 5.82
C GLU A 310 -16.17 0.27 6.81
N ASP A 311 -17.47 0.56 6.67
CA ASP A 311 -18.26 1.29 7.68
C ASP A 311 -18.69 0.43 8.88
N GLY A 312 -18.40 -0.87 8.83
CA GLY A 312 -18.82 -1.90 9.78
C GLY A 312 -20.09 -2.60 9.33
N GLY A 313 -20.25 -3.86 9.77
CA GLY A 313 -21.51 -4.59 9.62
C GLY A 313 -22.66 -3.92 10.39
N ALA A 314 -23.87 -4.08 9.88
CA ALA A 314 -25.10 -3.67 10.55
C ALA A 314 -25.40 -4.52 11.80
#